data_AF-A0A663M0L9-F1
#
_entry.id   AF-A0A663M0L9-F1
#
_cell.length_a   1.000
_cell.length_b   1.000
_cell.length_c   1.000
_cell.angle_alpha   90.00
_cell.angle_beta   90.00
_cell.angle_gamma   90.00
#
_symmetry.space_group_name_H-M   'P 1'
#
loop_
_entity.id
_entity.type
_entity.pdbx_description
1 polymer ?
#
loop_
_entity_poly.entity_id
_entity_poly.type
_entity_poly.pdbx_seq_one_letter_code
_entity_poly.pdbx_strand_id
1 'polypeptide(L)'
;MAALEKATGDVVLKFEPFVLHVLCEELQDAQLLHSVAVNSGFRNSGITVGKGGKIMMAVRSTHCLEVPLSHKGKLMVSEEYIEFLIHVANQKMEENIRRIDRFLALKPAAGASSPPPGQAETHRPVYRRRRKRRAEPERDAHAAPEGHGQEPEPESDTESSLGIFADMTI
;
A
#
# COMPACT_ATOMS: atom_id res chain seq x y z
N MET A 1 4.15 22.56 -14.96
CA MET A 1 2.71 22.21 -15.08
C MET A 1 2.38 21.15 -16.14
N ALA A 2 3.33 20.70 -16.98
CA ALA A 2 3.07 19.77 -18.09
C ALA A 2 2.33 18.46 -17.75
N ALA A 3 2.41 17.96 -16.51
CA ALA A 3 1.68 16.76 -16.08
C ALA A 3 0.17 16.99 -15.91
N LEU A 4 -0.27 18.23 -15.67
CA LEU A 4 -1.67 18.61 -15.48
C LEU A 4 -2.35 19.04 -16.79
N GLU A 5 -1.61 19.60 -17.73
CA GLU A 5 -2.13 20.10 -19.01
C GLU A 5 -2.78 19.02 -19.89
N LYS A 6 -2.42 17.75 -19.70
CA LYS A 6 -2.95 16.60 -20.45
C LYS A 6 -3.97 15.78 -19.67
N ALA A 7 -4.31 16.20 -18.45
CA ALA A 7 -5.19 15.43 -17.60
C ALA A 7 -6.66 15.59 -18.04
N THR A 8 -7.27 14.50 -18.49
CA THR A 8 -8.68 14.46 -18.89
C THR A 8 -9.62 14.00 -17.77
N GLY A 9 -9.07 13.62 -16.62
CA GLY A 9 -9.82 13.06 -15.48
C GLY A 9 -9.52 13.73 -14.15
N ASP A 10 -9.86 13.03 -13.07
CA ASP A 10 -9.53 13.45 -11.71
C ASP A 10 -8.04 13.23 -11.44
N VAL A 11 -7.37 14.27 -10.96
CA VAL A 11 -5.95 14.23 -10.59
C VAL A 11 -5.82 14.54 -9.12
N VAL A 12 -4.99 13.76 -8.43
CA VAL A 12 -4.72 13.91 -7.00
C VAL A 12 -3.21 14.00 -6.81
N LEU A 13 -2.76 15.02 -6.07
CA LEU A 13 -1.40 15.05 -5.56
C LEU A 13 -1.33 14.18 -4.32
N LYS A 14 -0.41 13.21 -4.32
CA LYS A 14 -0.27 12.25 -3.23
C LYS A 14 1.18 12.11 -2.76
N PHE A 15 1.35 12.11 -1.45
CA PHE A 15 2.54 11.66 -0.76
C PHE A 15 2.15 10.55 0.22
N GLU A 16 2.80 9.40 0.11
CA GLU A 16 2.67 8.27 1.03
C GLU A 16 3.98 8.05 1.79
N PRO A 17 3.93 7.81 3.11
CA PRO A 17 5.12 7.53 3.89
C PRO A 17 5.62 6.10 3.67
N PHE A 18 6.79 5.82 4.22
CA PHE A 18 7.36 4.48 4.25
C PHE A 18 6.47 3.47 4.98
N VAL A 19 6.40 2.26 4.43
CA VAL A 19 5.69 1.11 4.99
C VAL A 19 6.58 -0.13 4.87
N LEU A 20 6.69 -0.90 5.96
CA LEU A 20 7.43 -2.16 5.99
C LEU A 20 6.64 -3.21 6.79
N HIS A 21 6.61 -4.44 6.27
CA HIS A 21 6.11 -5.61 6.99
C HIS A 21 7.28 -6.58 7.21
N VAL A 22 7.46 -7.02 8.45
CA VAL A 22 8.53 -7.92 8.88
C VAL A 22 7.90 -9.16 9.49
N LEU A 23 8.30 -10.34 9.01
CA LEU A 23 7.96 -11.61 9.65
C LEU A 23 8.96 -11.83 10.80
N CYS A 24 8.45 -11.98 12.02
CA CYS A 24 9.25 -12.26 13.21
C CYS A 24 9.16 -13.75 13.56
N GLU A 25 10.25 -14.30 14.08
CA GLU A 25 10.29 -15.67 14.58
C GLU A 25 9.58 -15.78 15.93
N GLU A 26 9.90 -14.87 16.87
CA GLU A 26 9.28 -14.81 18.19
C GLU A 26 8.46 -13.53 18.42
N LEU A 27 7.56 -13.57 19.40
CA LEU A 27 6.74 -12.41 19.76
C LEU A 27 7.59 -11.30 20.40
N GLN A 28 8.62 -11.69 21.13
CA GLN A 28 9.56 -10.83 21.81
C GLN A 28 10.33 -9.97 20.79
N ASP A 29 10.77 -10.56 19.68
CA ASP A 29 11.40 -9.83 18.58
C ASP A 29 10.46 -8.79 17.97
N ALA A 30 9.20 -9.17 17.77
CA ALA A 30 8.18 -8.27 17.24
C ALA A 30 7.91 -7.11 18.20
N GLN A 31 7.87 -7.35 19.51
CA GLN A 31 7.71 -6.32 20.54
C GLN A 31 8.89 -5.36 20.61
N LEU A 32 10.12 -5.87 20.49
CA LEU A 32 11.33 -5.06 20.42
C LEU A 32 11.32 -4.17 19.17
N LEU A 33 11.03 -4.76 18.00
CA LEU A 33 10.94 -4.03 16.74
C LEU A 33 9.82 -2.98 16.77
N HIS A 34 8.68 -3.29 17.39
CA HIS A 34 7.59 -2.35 17.63
C HIS A 34 8.03 -1.16 18.48
N SER A 35 8.77 -1.42 19.56
CA SER A 35 9.28 -0.36 20.43
C SER A 35 10.23 0.57 19.67
N VAL A 36 11.13 0.00 18.87
CA VAL A 36 12.03 0.77 17.99
C VAL A 36 11.24 1.60 16.97
N ALA A 37 10.23 1.01 16.32
CA ALA A 37 9.39 1.69 15.34
C ALA A 37 8.65 2.90 15.95
N VAL A 38 7.99 2.71 17.10
CA VAL A 38 7.25 3.77 17.81
C VAL A 38 8.19 4.90 18.22
N ASN A 39 9.36 4.56 18.79
CA ASN A 39 10.37 5.54 19.20
C ASN A 39 10.97 6.31 18.01
N SER A 40 10.96 5.73 16.81
CA SER A 40 11.44 6.37 15.58
C SER A 40 10.41 7.30 14.93
N GLY A 41 9.14 7.24 15.35
CA GLY A 41 8.03 8.06 14.83
C GLY A 41 6.96 7.29 14.06
N PHE A 42 7.04 5.95 14.01
CA PHE A 42 6.04 5.09 13.36
C PHE A 42 4.98 4.62 14.37
N ARG A 43 4.18 5.55 14.90
CA ARG A 43 3.21 5.27 15.98
C ARG A 43 2.01 4.41 15.55
N ASN A 44 1.78 4.24 14.25
CA ASN A 44 0.69 3.40 13.69
C ASN A 44 1.16 1.98 13.34
N SER A 45 2.33 1.63 13.86
CA SER A 45 2.88 0.29 13.78
C SER A 45 2.08 -0.67 14.64
N GLY A 46 2.13 -1.97 14.32
CA GLY A 46 1.39 -2.98 15.07
C GLY A 46 1.82 -4.39 14.73
N ILE A 47 1.51 -5.31 15.64
CA ILE A 47 1.84 -6.73 15.52
C ILE A 47 0.55 -7.51 15.27
N THR A 48 0.57 -8.39 14.28
CA THR A 48 -0.52 -9.31 13.98
C THR A 48 -0.03 -10.75 14.10
N VAL A 49 -0.72 -11.57 14.89
CA VAL A 49 -0.44 -13.01 15.00
C VAL A 49 -1.46 -13.76 14.13
N GLY A 50 -0.99 -14.36 13.05
CA GLY A 50 -1.82 -15.08 12.09
C GLY A 50 -2.06 -16.55 12.48
N LYS A 51 -2.93 -17.21 11.71
CA LYS A 51 -3.14 -18.67 11.81
C LYS A 51 -1.81 -19.40 11.57
N GLY A 52 -1.50 -20.37 12.42
CA GLY A 52 -0.22 -21.11 12.36
C GLY A 52 0.96 -20.39 13.01
N GLY A 53 0.71 -19.43 13.92
CA GLY A 53 1.76 -18.82 14.74
C GLY A 53 2.65 -17.80 14.02
N LYS A 54 2.30 -17.39 12.79
CA LYS A 54 3.09 -16.39 12.05
C LYS A 54 2.91 -15.01 12.65
N ILE A 55 4.01 -14.39 13.09
CA ILE A 55 4.02 -13.08 13.73
C ILE A 55 4.46 -12.03 12.71
N MET A 56 3.54 -11.13 12.34
CA MET A 56 3.79 -10.06 11.38
C MET A 56 3.88 -8.73 12.11
N MET A 57 5.04 -8.09 12.05
CA MET A 57 5.22 -6.72 12.54
C MET A 57 5.10 -5.73 11.38
N ALA A 58 4.20 -4.76 11.52
CA ALA A 58 3.99 -3.70 10.54
C ALA A 58 4.53 -2.37 11.04
N VAL A 59 5.44 -1.74 10.28
CA VAL A 59 5.99 -0.41 10.54
C VAL A 59 5.30 0.59 9.61
N ARG A 60 4.52 1.50 10.19
CA ARG A 60 3.64 2.42 9.44
C ARG A 60 3.51 3.79 10.11
N SER A 61 3.13 4.80 9.33
CA SER A 61 2.83 6.16 9.82
C SER A 61 1.59 6.72 9.12
N THR A 62 0.92 7.69 9.75
CA THR A 62 -0.18 8.48 9.17
C THR A 62 0.31 9.75 8.46
N HIS A 63 1.63 9.93 8.33
CA HIS A 63 2.20 11.11 7.69
C HIS A 63 2.06 11.04 6.17
N CYS A 64 0.87 11.32 5.65
CA CYS A 64 0.59 11.39 4.22
C CYS A 64 0.11 12.80 3.81
N LEU A 65 -0.07 13.00 2.51
CA LEU A 65 -0.77 14.13 1.91
C LEU A 65 -1.56 13.59 0.73
N GLU A 66 -2.84 13.96 0.62
CA GLU A 66 -3.69 13.60 -0.50
C GLU A 66 -4.60 14.79 -0.80
N VAL A 67 -4.46 15.39 -1.98
CA VAL A 67 -5.20 16.60 -2.35
C VAL A 67 -5.67 16.50 -3.81
N PRO A 68 -6.99 16.53 -4.07
CA PRO A 68 -7.50 16.58 -5.44
C PRO A 68 -7.16 17.93 -6.09
N LEU A 69 -6.55 17.88 -7.27
CA LEU A 69 -6.16 19.04 -8.07
C LEU A 69 -7.15 19.32 -9.19
N SER A 70 -7.70 18.27 -9.82
CA SER A 70 -8.70 18.40 -10.89
C SER A 70 -9.90 17.51 -10.65
N HIS A 71 -11.04 17.94 -11.17
CA HIS A 71 -12.25 17.13 -11.25
C HIS A 71 -12.76 17.11 -12.70
N LYS A 72 -12.96 15.92 -13.28
CA LYS A 72 -13.41 15.73 -14.68
C LYS A 72 -12.57 16.55 -15.68
N GLY A 73 -11.25 16.54 -15.51
CA GLY A 73 -10.31 17.26 -16.37
C GLY A 73 -10.23 18.77 -16.16
N LYS A 74 -11.09 19.35 -15.30
CA LYS A 74 -11.02 20.77 -14.93
C LYS A 74 -10.10 20.95 -13.73
N LEU A 75 -9.06 21.77 -13.86
CA LEU A 75 -8.21 22.18 -12.75
C LEU A 75 -9.01 23.05 -11.76
N MET A 76 -8.97 22.69 -10.48
CA MET A 76 -9.75 23.32 -9.40
C MET A 76 -8.92 24.23 -8.50
N VAL A 77 -7.60 24.29 -8.71
CA VAL A 77 -6.63 25.00 -7.87
C VAL A 77 -5.75 25.93 -8.69
N SER A 78 -5.19 26.97 -8.06
CA SER A 78 -4.21 27.86 -8.70
C SER A 78 -2.83 27.22 -8.80
N GLU A 79 -1.99 27.75 -9.69
CA GLU A 79 -0.58 27.34 -9.80
C GLU A 79 0.20 27.60 -8.51
N GLU A 80 0.00 28.77 -7.89
CA GLU A 80 0.59 29.13 -6.60
C GLU A 80 0.26 28.11 -5.50
N TYR A 81 -0.98 27.59 -5.48
CA TYR A 81 -1.38 26.55 -4.53
C TYR A 81 -0.66 25.23 -4.79
N ILE A 82 -0.43 24.88 -6.05
CA ILE A 82 0.32 23.67 -6.42
C ILE A 82 1.77 23.79 -5.95
N GLU A 83 2.41 24.94 -6.13
CA GLU A 83 3.77 25.18 -5.63
C GLU A 83 3.84 25.03 -4.10
N PHE A 84 2.88 25.60 -3.39
CA PHE A 84 2.75 25.41 -1.94
C PHE A 84 2.60 23.93 -1.56
N LEU A 85 1.72 23.19 -2.25
CA LEU A 85 1.53 21.76 -1.99
C LEU A 85 2.79 20.94 -2.26
N ILE A 86 3.56 21.26 -3.30
CA ILE A 86 4.84 20.61 -3.59
C ILE A 86 5.82 20.85 -2.44
N HIS A 87 5.89 22.08 -1.92
CA HIS A 87 6.74 22.38 -0.77
C HIS A 87 6.33 21.56 0.46
N VAL A 88 5.03 21.50 0.77
CA VAL A 88 4.51 20.68 1.89
C VAL A 88 4.80 19.19 1.67
N ALA A 89 4.63 18.67 0.45
CA ALA A 89 4.91 17.27 0.13
C ALA A 89 6.39 16.94 0.33
N ASN A 90 7.30 17.82 -0.10
CA ASN A 90 8.73 17.64 0.08
C ASN A 90 9.13 17.69 1.56
N GLN A 91 8.60 18.64 2.34
CA GLN A 91 8.82 18.67 3.80
C GLN A 91 8.37 17.37 4.47
N LYS A 92 7.22 16.83 4.05
CA LYS A 92 6.72 15.55 4.57
C LYS A 92 7.61 14.37 4.16
N MET A 93 8.16 14.38 2.94
CA MET A 93 9.12 13.40 2.47
C MET A 93 10.43 13.45 3.26
N GLU A 94 10.96 14.64 3.53
CA GLU A 94 12.16 14.80 4.36
C GLU A 94 11.96 14.25 5.77
N GLU A 95 10.83 14.55 6.42
CA GLU A 95 10.53 14.00 7.74
C GLU A 95 10.35 12.48 7.70
N ASN A 96 9.76 11.94 6.62
CA ASN A 96 9.69 10.51 6.41
C ASN A 96 11.08 9.88 6.29
N ILE A 97 12.02 10.48 5.56
CA ILE A 97 13.41 10.03 5.49
C ILE A 97 14.07 10.07 6.87
N ARG A 98 13.93 11.17 7.63
CA ARG A 98 14.46 11.27 9.01
C ARG A 98 13.93 10.16 9.93
N ARG A 99 12.66 9.78 9.79
CA ARG A 99 12.07 8.66 10.55
C ARG A 99 12.67 7.31 10.16
N ILE A 100 12.87 7.07 8.86
CA ILE A 100 13.53 5.87 8.35
C ILE A 100 14.95 5.78 8.91
N ASP A 101 15.71 6.88 8.86
CA ASP A 101 17.08 6.91 9.35
C ASP A 101 17.16 6.61 10.85
N ARG A 102 16.28 7.21 11.67
CA ARG A 102 16.19 6.90 13.10
C ARG A 102 15.86 5.42 13.35
N PHE A 103 14.93 4.87 12.58
CA PHE A 103 14.52 3.47 12.68
C PHE A 103 15.65 2.50 12.34
N LEU A 104 16.43 2.80 11.30
CA LEU A 104 17.57 1.97 10.91
C LEU A 104 18.79 2.15 11.83
N ALA A 105 18.96 3.33 12.41
CA ALA A 105 20.04 3.62 13.36
C ALA A 105 19.83 2.93 14.71
N LEU A 106 18.57 2.81 15.15
CA LEU A 106 18.18 2.01 16.30
C LEU A 106 18.23 0.53 15.93
N LYS A 107 19.42 0.00 15.72
CA LYS A 107 19.59 -1.46 15.71
C LYS A 107 19.12 -1.94 17.08
N PRO A 108 18.12 -2.84 17.17
CA PRO A 108 17.95 -3.59 18.40
C PRO A 108 19.32 -4.17 18.72
N ALA A 109 19.78 -4.01 19.97
CA ALA A 109 20.99 -4.66 20.44
C ALA A 109 20.73 -6.16 20.35
N ALA A 110 20.90 -6.72 19.15
CA ALA A 110 20.96 -8.13 18.92
C ALA A 110 22.12 -8.58 19.79
N GLY A 111 21.82 -9.37 20.82
CA GLY A 111 22.83 -9.99 21.64
C GLY A 111 23.88 -10.58 20.73
N ALA A 112 25.15 -10.30 21.05
CA ALA A 112 26.26 -10.94 20.39
C ALA A 112 26.20 -12.45 20.67
N SER A 113 25.43 -13.20 19.86
CA SER A 113 25.66 -14.61 19.64
C SER A 113 26.37 -14.73 18.30
N SER A 114 27.68 -14.85 18.36
CA SER A 114 28.50 -15.27 17.21
C SER A 114 27.92 -16.57 16.61
N PRO A 115 27.67 -16.65 15.30
CA PRO A 115 27.34 -17.93 14.68
C PRO A 115 28.58 -18.85 14.71
N PRO A 116 28.42 -20.17 14.95
CA PRO A 116 29.50 -21.11 14.70
C PRO A 116 29.83 -21.12 13.19
N PRO A 117 31.11 -21.25 12.80
CA PRO A 117 31.48 -21.21 11.40
C PRO A 117 31.04 -22.50 10.70
N GLY A 118 30.16 -22.37 9.71
CA GLY A 118 29.99 -23.36 8.66
C GLY A 118 28.55 -23.76 8.37
N GLN A 119 27.95 -23.14 7.35
CA GLN A 119 27.55 -23.84 6.11
C GLN A 119 26.95 -22.82 5.14
N ALA A 120 27.45 -22.86 3.91
CA ALA A 120 27.02 -22.00 2.82
C ALA A 120 25.66 -22.47 2.30
N GLU A 121 24.67 -21.56 2.26
CA GLU A 121 23.42 -21.81 1.53
C GLU A 121 23.06 -20.66 0.61
N THR A 122 22.51 -21.07 -0.53
CA THR A 122 22.56 -20.40 -1.82
C THR A 122 21.47 -19.34 -1.98
N HIS A 123 21.90 -18.20 -2.53
CA HIS A 123 21.09 -17.07 -2.96
C HIS A 123 19.95 -17.50 -3.92
N ARG A 124 18.69 -17.41 -3.48
CA ARG A 124 17.51 -17.48 -4.36
C ARG A 124 16.71 -16.17 -4.29
N PRO A 125 16.82 -15.27 -5.27
CA PRO A 125 15.89 -14.16 -5.38
C PRO A 125 14.60 -14.66 -6.05
N VAL A 126 13.52 -14.80 -5.27
CA VAL A 126 12.17 -15.02 -5.80
C VAL A 126 11.28 -13.86 -5.45
N TYR A 127 11.33 -12.82 -6.29
CA TYR A 127 10.16 -12.01 -6.55
C TYR A 127 10.08 -11.67 -8.04
N ARG A 128 9.48 -12.59 -8.83
CA ARG A 128 9.09 -12.26 -10.21
C ARG A 128 7.71 -11.61 -10.18
N ARG A 129 7.69 -10.29 -10.29
CA ARG A 129 6.48 -9.48 -10.47
C ARG A 129 5.82 -9.86 -11.82
N ARG A 130 4.85 -10.78 -11.81
CA ARG A 130 4.10 -11.17 -13.02
C ARG A 130 3.06 -10.10 -13.34
N ARG A 131 3.44 -9.06 -14.09
CA ARG A 131 2.49 -8.14 -14.73
C ARG A 131 1.73 -8.90 -15.83
N LYS A 132 0.51 -9.33 -15.55
CA LYS A 132 -0.42 -9.84 -16.56
C LYS A 132 -1.05 -8.65 -17.29
N ARG A 133 -0.36 -8.12 -18.30
CA ARG A 133 -1.01 -7.29 -19.33
C ARG A 133 -1.90 -8.23 -20.14
N ARG A 134 -3.22 -8.20 -19.93
CA ARG A 134 -4.15 -8.71 -20.95
C ARG A 134 -4.11 -7.68 -22.08
N ALA A 135 -3.51 -8.06 -23.20
CA ALA A 135 -3.79 -7.44 -24.48
C ALA A 135 -5.10 -8.04 -24.96
N GLU A 136 -6.15 -7.23 -25.06
CA GLU A 136 -7.36 -7.61 -25.80
C GLU A 136 -7.09 -7.33 -27.28
N PRO A 137 -7.24 -8.31 -28.18
CA PRO A 137 -7.22 -8.04 -29.60
C PRO A 137 -8.60 -7.52 -30.02
N GLU A 138 -8.59 -6.35 -30.67
CA GLU A 138 -9.69 -5.80 -31.45
C GLU A 138 -10.28 -6.86 -32.38
N ARG A 139 -11.61 -7.00 -32.37
CA ARG A 139 -12.38 -7.64 -33.44
C ARG A 139 -13.67 -6.87 -33.66
N ASP A 140 -13.63 -5.98 -34.65
CA ASP A 140 -14.81 -5.53 -35.37
C ASP A 140 -15.29 -6.66 -36.30
N ALA A 141 -16.59 -7.00 -36.24
CA ALA A 141 -17.48 -7.16 -37.40
C ALA A 141 -18.80 -7.85 -37.00
N HIS A 142 -19.88 -7.21 -37.45
CA HIS A 142 -21.28 -7.58 -37.34
C HIS A 142 -21.66 -8.97 -37.90
N ALA A 143 -22.56 -9.67 -37.22
CA ALA A 143 -23.83 -10.25 -37.73
C ALA A 143 -24.32 -11.45 -36.89
N ALA A 144 -25.57 -11.36 -36.41
CA ALA A 144 -26.40 -12.47 -35.88
C ALA A 144 -27.27 -13.04 -37.04
N PRO A 145 -28.13 -14.10 -36.92
CA PRO A 145 -28.67 -14.70 -35.68
C PRO A 145 -28.99 -16.23 -35.68
N GLU A 146 -29.54 -16.67 -34.53
CA GLU A 146 -30.44 -17.82 -34.23
C GLU A 146 -29.93 -19.27 -34.02
N GLY A 147 -30.41 -19.91 -32.94
CA GLY A 147 -30.61 -21.37 -32.86
C GLY A 147 -30.35 -22.09 -31.53
N HIS A 148 -31.32 -22.03 -30.59
CA HIS A 148 -31.72 -23.04 -29.57
C HIS A 148 -30.71 -23.82 -28.69
N GLY A 149 -30.94 -23.78 -27.35
CA GLY A 149 -30.92 -24.99 -26.51
C GLY A 149 -30.27 -24.93 -25.11
N GLN A 150 -31.11 -24.84 -24.07
CA GLN A 150 -30.99 -25.36 -22.69
C GLN A 150 -30.01 -24.73 -21.66
N GLU A 151 -30.62 -24.19 -20.58
CA GLU A 151 -30.02 -23.86 -19.26
C GLU A 151 -29.70 -25.14 -18.44
N PRO A 152 -28.87 -25.02 -17.38
CA PRO A 152 -29.49 -24.87 -16.06
C PRO A 152 -28.80 -23.82 -15.14
N GLU A 153 -29.65 -23.18 -14.35
CA GLU A 153 -29.37 -22.36 -13.16
C GLU A 153 -28.47 -23.03 -12.12
N PRO A 154 -27.67 -22.26 -11.36
CA PRO A 154 -27.35 -22.61 -9.99
C PRO A 154 -27.96 -21.62 -8.98
N GLU A 155 -28.70 -22.22 -8.06
CA GLU A 155 -29.39 -21.65 -6.89
C GLU A 155 -28.55 -20.60 -6.13
N SER A 156 -29.21 -19.46 -5.86
CA SER A 156 -28.76 -18.46 -4.89
C SER A 156 -29.42 -18.73 -3.54
N ASP A 157 -28.63 -19.07 -2.52
CA ASP A 157 -29.01 -18.88 -1.13
C ASP A 157 -28.21 -17.73 -0.49
N THR A 158 -29.00 -16.73 -0.14
CA THR A 158 -28.85 -15.49 0.64
C THR A 158 -28.03 -15.63 1.92
N GLU A 159 -27.07 -14.74 2.17
CA GLU A 159 -27.16 -13.51 3.01
C GLU A 159 -26.52 -13.70 4.41
N SER A 160 -25.63 -12.78 4.78
CA SER A 160 -25.87 -11.88 5.92
C SER A 160 -24.58 -11.18 6.37
N SER A 161 -24.72 -9.88 6.66
CA SER A 161 -23.78 -8.95 7.32
C SER A 161 -23.02 -7.95 6.43
N LEU A 162 -23.76 -7.22 5.59
CA LEU A 162 -23.43 -5.83 5.24
C LEU A 162 -24.60 -4.95 5.67
N GLY A 163 -24.40 -4.17 6.73
CA GLY A 163 -25.48 -3.35 7.29
C GLY A 163 -25.00 -2.36 8.35
N ILE A 164 -23.95 -1.59 8.08
CA ILE A 164 -23.62 -0.38 8.82
C ILE A 164 -23.03 0.61 7.79
N PHE A 165 -23.47 1.87 7.82
CA PHE A 165 -23.13 2.97 6.90
C PHE A 165 -23.99 3.13 5.65
N ALA A 166 -25.32 3.17 5.87
CA ALA A 166 -26.14 4.15 5.18
C ALA A 166 -26.58 5.20 6.21
N ASP A 167 -26.75 6.44 5.77
CA ASP A 167 -27.17 7.64 6.52
C ASP A 167 -26.06 8.43 7.23
N MET A 168 -25.41 9.31 6.46
CA MET A 168 -25.20 10.68 6.92
C MET A 168 -25.13 11.63 5.73
N THR A 169 -26.29 12.16 5.34
CA THR A 169 -26.42 13.39 4.56
C THR A 169 -26.79 14.51 5.52
N ILE A 170 -25.93 15.52 5.62
CA ILE A 170 -26.30 16.90 5.97
C ILE A 170 -25.63 17.79 4.95
#